data_AF-A0A2N5JNB6-F1
#
_entry.id   AF-A0A2N5JNB6-F1
#
_cell.length_a   1.000
_cell.length_b   1.000
_cell.length_c   1.000
_cell.angle_alpha   90.00
_cell.angle_beta   90.00
_cell.angle_gamma   90.00
#
_symmetry.space_group_name_H-M   'P 1'
#
loop_
_entity.id
_entity.type
_entity.pdbx_description
1 polymer ?
#
loop_
_entity_poly.entity_id
_entity_poly.type
_entity_poly.pdbx_seq_one_letter_code
_entity_poly.pdbx_strand_id
1 'polypeptide(L)'
;MPLTTALEIYSICTTIGLIFLGIKLATKTKVLPQEGLLDRLLPLLIQYPTLRQTIAHNPQLPAKQLLPLLALLDAVADYWHLEPIGEVWQPVPYNPQLHQADTPPIQPGEIVYVRFIGYRSGDTIYAPAKVSRQLPPNALRSN
;
A
#
# COMPACT_ATOMS: atom_id res chain seq x y z
N MET A 1 57.09 15.43 -16.58
CA MET A 1 55.99 14.62 -16.03
C MET A 1 54.71 15.20 -16.59
N PRO A 2 53.94 14.49 -17.44
CA PRO A 2 52.95 15.16 -18.26
C PRO A 2 51.62 15.31 -17.51
N LEU A 3 51.08 16.53 -17.56
CA LEU A 3 49.75 16.93 -17.07
C LEU A 3 48.60 16.18 -17.78
N THR A 4 48.89 15.49 -18.88
CA THR A 4 47.94 14.78 -19.75
C THR A 4 47.27 13.58 -19.07
N THR A 5 47.95 12.93 -18.12
CA THR A 5 47.42 11.76 -17.42
C THR A 5 46.29 12.10 -16.45
N ALA A 6 46.31 13.31 -15.87
CA ALA A 6 45.30 13.73 -14.89
C ALA A 6 43.92 13.98 -15.53
N LEU A 7 43.90 14.52 -16.76
CA LEU A 7 42.66 14.83 -17.47
C LEU A 7 41.94 13.55 -17.96
N GLU A 8 42.72 12.55 -18.40
CA GLU A 8 42.19 11.25 -18.79
C GLU A 8 41.61 10.49 -17.59
N ILE A 9 42.29 10.51 -16.44
CA ILE A 9 41.79 9.89 -15.21
C ILE A 9 40.49 10.55 -14.76
N TYR A 10 40.40 11.89 -14.79
CA TYR A 10 39.18 12.61 -14.41
C TYR A 10 38.00 12.29 -15.35
N SER A 11 38.24 12.17 -16.65
CA SER A 11 37.23 11.78 -17.65
C SER A 11 36.71 10.36 -17.41
N ILE A 12 37.61 9.42 -17.12
CA ILE A 12 37.25 8.02 -16.80
C ILE A 12 36.48 7.95 -15.48
N CYS A 13 36.92 8.64 -14.43
CA CYS A 13 36.21 8.68 -13.14
C CYS A 13 34.82 9.31 -13.25
N THR A 14 34.66 10.35 -14.05
CA THR A 14 33.37 11.00 -14.30
C THR A 14 32.44 10.07 -15.07
N THR A 15 32.94 9.41 -16.12
CA THR A 15 32.17 8.46 -16.93
C THR A 15 31.74 7.24 -16.12
N ILE A 16 32.65 6.66 -15.32
CA ILE A 16 32.35 5.55 -14.40
C ILE A 16 31.33 5.99 -13.34
N GLY A 17 31.49 7.18 -12.75
CA GLY A 17 30.55 7.73 -11.77
C GLY A 17 29.14 7.94 -12.33
N LEU A 18 29.03 8.42 -13.57
CA LEU A 18 27.76 8.56 -14.30
C LEU A 18 27.14 7.20 -14.68
N ILE A 19 27.95 6.20 -14.99
CA ILE A 19 27.48 4.82 -15.23
C ILE A 19 26.93 4.21 -13.94
N PHE A 20 27.64 4.33 -12.82
CA PHE A 20 27.14 3.84 -11.52
C PHE A 20 25.91 4.60 -11.04
N LEU A 21 25.83 5.91 -11.29
CA LEU A 21 24.62 6.69 -11.04
C LEU A 21 23.46 6.21 -11.93
N GLY A 22 23.69 6.02 -13.23
CA GLY A 22 22.70 5.51 -14.18
C GLY A 22 22.21 4.09 -13.86
N ILE A 23 23.08 3.19 -13.40
CA ILE A 23 22.72 1.84 -12.94
C ILE A 23 21.89 1.90 -11.66
N LYS A 24 22.20 2.83 -10.74
CA LYS A 24 21.41 3.01 -9.51
C LYS A 24 20.01 3.56 -9.77
N LEU A 25 19.81 4.27 -10.88
CA LEU A 25 18.49 4.73 -11.34
C LEU A 25 17.73 3.66 -12.15
N ALA A 26 18.41 2.64 -12.68
CA ALA A 26 17.78 1.57 -13.45
C ALA A 26 17.36 0.38 -12.57
N THR A 27 16.04 0.23 -12.45
CA THR A 27 15.27 -0.97 -12.08
C THR A 27 15.22 -1.37 -10.59
N LYS A 28 14.40 -0.66 -9.81
CA LYS A 28 13.37 -1.40 -9.04
C LYS A 28 12.44 -2.02 -10.08
N THR A 29 12.75 -3.23 -10.53
CA THR A 29 11.90 -3.98 -11.44
C THR A 29 10.56 -4.16 -10.74
N LYS A 30 9.47 -3.58 -11.29
CA LYS A 30 8.13 -3.78 -10.76
C LYS A 30 7.82 -5.27 -10.83
N VAL A 31 7.90 -5.98 -9.70
CA VAL A 31 7.52 -7.39 -9.64
C VAL A 31 6.00 -7.45 -9.61
N LEU A 32 5.40 -7.60 -10.79
CA LEU A 32 3.99 -7.89 -10.89
C LEU A 32 3.73 -9.31 -10.32
N PRO A 33 2.64 -9.51 -9.58
CA PRO A 33 2.26 -10.84 -9.13
C PRO A 33 2.11 -11.80 -10.32
N GLN A 34 2.39 -13.09 -10.10
CA GLN A 34 2.04 -14.11 -11.08
C GLN A 34 0.53 -14.09 -11.33
N GLU A 35 0.13 -14.23 -12.60
CA GLU A 35 -1.27 -14.22 -13.00
C GLU A 35 -2.09 -15.24 -12.16
N GLY A 36 -3.17 -14.77 -11.53
CA GLY A 36 -4.04 -15.57 -10.67
C GLY A 36 -3.62 -15.75 -9.20
N LEU A 37 -2.35 -15.52 -8.83
CA LEU A 37 -1.94 -15.55 -7.41
C LEU A 37 -2.46 -14.33 -6.66
N LEU A 38 -2.34 -13.14 -7.27
CA LEU A 38 -2.87 -11.91 -6.69
C LEU A 38 -4.37 -12.05 -6.44
N ASP A 39 -5.14 -12.49 -7.43
CA ASP A 39 -6.60 -12.59 -7.31
C ASP A 39 -7.04 -13.48 -6.13
N ARG A 40 -6.27 -14.55 -5.86
CA ARG A 40 -6.53 -15.45 -4.73
C ARG A 40 -6.16 -14.85 -3.38
N LEU A 41 -5.10 -14.05 -3.32
CA LEU A 41 -4.60 -13.45 -2.07
C LEU A 41 -5.16 -12.06 -1.80
N LEU A 42 -5.69 -11.37 -2.80
CA LEU A 42 -6.24 -10.02 -2.69
C LEU A 42 -7.34 -9.92 -1.63
N PRO A 43 -8.27 -10.88 -1.48
CA PRO A 43 -9.25 -10.86 -0.38
C PRO A 43 -8.60 -10.90 1.01
N LEU A 44 -7.46 -11.58 1.17
CA LEU A 44 -6.70 -11.59 2.43
C LEU A 44 -6.01 -10.25 2.66
N LEU A 45 -5.34 -9.72 1.61
CA LEU A 45 -4.67 -8.42 1.65
C LEU A 45 -5.63 -7.27 1.98
N ILE A 46 -6.87 -7.33 1.50
CA ILE A 46 -7.92 -6.31 1.76
C ILE A 46 -8.41 -6.38 3.21
N GLN A 47 -8.51 -7.58 3.79
CA GLN A 47 -9.17 -7.76 5.08
C GLN A 47 -8.22 -7.68 6.29
N TYR A 48 -6.96 -8.10 6.13
CA TYR A 48 -6.03 -8.14 7.27
C TYR A 48 -5.80 -6.78 7.96
N PRO A 49 -5.80 -5.61 7.27
CA PRO A 49 -5.59 -4.33 7.94
C PRO A 49 -6.72 -4.02 8.90
N THR A 50 -7.97 -4.27 8.48
CA THR A 50 -9.16 -4.11 9.34
C THR A 50 -9.15 -5.08 10.51
N LEU A 51 -8.72 -6.32 10.29
CA LEU A 51 -8.55 -7.31 11.35
C LEU A 51 -7.50 -6.86 12.37
N ARG A 52 -6.33 -6.40 11.91
CA ARG A 52 -5.24 -5.87 12.73
C ARG A 52 -5.72 -4.69 13.58
N GLN A 53 -6.40 -3.73 12.97
CA GLN A 53 -6.99 -2.57 13.65
C GLN A 53 -8.03 -3.00 14.70
N THR A 54 -8.88 -3.97 14.36
CA THR A 54 -9.92 -4.51 15.26
C THR A 54 -9.32 -5.20 16.48
N ILE A 55 -8.28 -6.03 16.30
CA ILE A 55 -7.57 -6.70 17.40
C ILE A 55 -6.88 -5.67 18.30
N ALA A 56 -6.26 -4.63 17.72
CA ALA A 56 -5.60 -3.58 18.47
C ALA A 56 -6.58 -2.79 19.36
N HIS A 57 -7.80 -2.51 18.86
CA HIS A 57 -8.82 -1.72 19.56
C HIS A 57 -9.81 -2.56 20.39
N ASN A 58 -9.70 -3.89 20.39
CA ASN A 58 -10.55 -4.75 21.20
C ASN A 58 -9.71 -5.67 22.11
N PRO A 59 -9.36 -5.21 23.33
CA PRO A 59 -8.58 -5.99 24.29
C PRO A 59 -9.20 -7.32 24.71
N GLN A 60 -10.52 -7.49 24.53
CA GLN A 60 -11.24 -8.71 24.89
C GLN A 60 -11.10 -9.82 23.84
N LEU A 61 -10.59 -9.51 22.63
CA LEU A 61 -10.32 -10.54 21.63
C LEU A 61 -9.01 -11.28 21.97
N PRO A 62 -9.04 -12.62 22.13
CA PRO A 62 -7.85 -13.42 22.40
C PRO A 62 -7.03 -13.65 21.11
N ALA A 63 -6.65 -12.57 20.44
CA ALA A 63 -6.03 -12.61 19.10
C ALA A 63 -4.80 -11.70 18.95
N LYS A 64 -4.36 -11.01 20.02
CA LYS A 64 -3.17 -10.13 19.98
C LYS A 64 -1.91 -10.86 19.52
N GLN A 65 -1.80 -12.15 19.83
CA GLN A 65 -0.68 -13.00 19.41
C GLN A 65 -0.63 -13.23 17.89
N LEU A 66 -1.70 -12.95 17.15
CA LEU A 66 -1.74 -13.03 15.69
C LEU A 66 -1.19 -11.78 15.00
N LEU A 67 -1.04 -10.66 15.71
CA LEU A 67 -0.58 -9.40 15.12
C LEU A 67 0.77 -9.52 14.39
N PRO A 68 1.79 -10.22 14.93
CA PRO A 68 3.06 -10.41 14.21
C PRO A 68 2.90 -11.19 12.90
N LEU A 69 1.98 -12.17 12.85
CA LEU A 69 1.68 -12.93 11.64
C LEU A 69 1.01 -12.03 10.58
N LEU A 70 0.07 -11.19 11.00
CA LEU A 70 -0.60 -10.25 10.09
C LEU A 70 0.38 -9.20 9.53
N ALA A 71 1.39 -8.79 10.30
CA ALA A 71 2.41 -7.85 9.84
C ALA A 71 3.27 -8.41 8.68
N LEU A 72 3.39 -9.74 8.55
CA LEU A 72 4.07 -10.34 7.40
C LEU A 72 3.37 -10.04 6.06
N LEU A 73 2.08 -9.70 6.09
CA LEU A 73 1.31 -9.34 4.90
C LEU A 73 1.65 -7.94 4.39
N ASP A 74 2.17 -7.04 5.24
CA ASP A 74 2.67 -5.74 4.80
C ASP A 74 3.81 -5.94 3.79
N ALA A 75 4.76 -6.83 4.11
CA ALA A 75 5.89 -7.14 3.23
C ALA A 75 5.45 -7.73 1.88
N VAL A 76 4.35 -8.48 1.84
CA VAL A 76 3.78 -9.02 0.59
C VAL A 76 3.20 -7.90 -0.27
N ALA A 77 2.42 -6.99 0.33
CA ALA A 77 1.86 -5.84 -0.37
C ALA A 77 2.96 -4.92 -0.92
N ASP A 78 3.99 -4.65 -0.11
CA ASP A 78 5.14 -3.83 -0.47
C ASP A 78 5.95 -4.44 -1.63
N TYR A 79 6.18 -5.75 -1.59
CA TYR A 79 6.90 -6.48 -2.63
C TYR A 79 6.19 -6.39 -3.99
N TRP A 80 4.86 -6.39 -4.00
CA TRP A 80 4.05 -6.23 -5.20
C TRP A 80 3.75 -4.76 -5.56
N HIS A 81 4.30 -3.81 -4.80
CA HIS A 81 4.05 -2.38 -4.99
C HIS A 81 2.57 -2.03 -5.00
N LEU A 82 1.82 -2.63 -4.08
CA LEU A 82 0.40 -2.34 -3.86
C LEU A 82 0.28 -1.14 -2.93
N GLU A 83 -0.26 -0.06 -3.45
CA GLU A 83 -0.57 1.15 -2.70
C GLU A 83 -1.99 1.04 -2.13
N PRO A 84 -2.17 1.23 -0.81
CA PRO A 84 -3.49 1.20 -0.20
C PRO A 84 -4.32 2.41 -0.66
N ILE A 85 -5.62 2.18 -0.88
CA ILE A 85 -6.60 3.24 -1.11
C ILE A 85 -7.23 3.59 0.23
N GLY A 86 -6.70 4.65 0.86
CA GLY A 86 -7.09 5.11 2.18
C GLY A 86 -6.57 4.23 3.33
N GLU A 87 -6.90 4.62 4.56
CA GLU A 87 -6.53 3.90 5.78
C GLU A 87 -7.77 3.37 6.50
N VAL A 88 -7.63 2.29 7.27
CA VAL A 88 -8.75 1.69 8.01
C VAL A 88 -9.37 2.73 8.96
N TRP A 89 -10.69 2.88 8.85
CA TRP A 89 -11.52 3.82 9.62
C TRP A 89 -11.23 5.30 9.36
N GLN A 90 -10.41 5.62 8.36
CA GLN A 90 -10.18 6.99 7.95
C GLN A 90 -11.45 7.61 7.35
N PRO A 91 -11.84 8.82 7.78
CA PRO A 91 -12.87 9.59 7.09
C PRO A 91 -12.31 10.16 5.78
N VAL A 92 -12.99 9.90 4.67
CA VAL A 92 -12.61 10.34 3.32
C VAL A 92 -13.85 10.84 2.55
N PRO A 93 -13.70 11.81 1.63
CA PRO A 93 -14.77 12.15 0.70
C PRO A 93 -15.01 10.96 -0.26
N TYR A 94 -16.27 10.61 -0.46
CA TYR A 94 -16.63 9.49 -1.34
C TYR A 94 -16.24 9.79 -2.79
N ASN A 95 -15.38 8.95 -3.38
CA ASN A 95 -15.03 8.99 -4.78
C ASN A 95 -15.44 7.65 -5.44
N PRO A 96 -16.46 7.61 -6.30
CA PRO A 96 -16.91 6.38 -6.96
C PRO A 96 -15.85 5.66 -7.80
N GLN A 97 -14.77 6.34 -8.20
CA GLN A 97 -13.66 5.72 -8.94
C GLN A 97 -12.73 4.92 -8.03
N LEU A 98 -12.62 5.32 -6.75
CA LEU A 98 -11.70 4.72 -5.79
C LEU A 98 -12.43 3.89 -4.73
N HIS A 99 -13.72 4.16 -4.53
CA HIS A 99 -14.51 3.65 -3.41
C HIS A 99 -15.76 2.90 -3.87
N GLN A 100 -16.00 1.76 -3.24
CA GLN A 100 -17.23 0.99 -3.35
C GLN A 100 -18.05 1.18 -2.06
N ALA A 101 -19.25 1.74 -2.19
CA ALA A 101 -20.16 1.91 -1.07
C ALA A 101 -20.74 0.56 -0.61
N ASP A 102 -20.81 0.33 0.70
CA ASP A 102 -21.46 -0.85 1.29
C ASP A 102 -22.98 -0.86 1.06
N THR A 103 -23.60 0.32 1.04
CA THR A 103 -25.04 0.48 0.83
C THR A 103 -25.27 1.74 -0.03
N PRO A 104 -25.64 1.58 -1.31
CA PRO A 104 -25.98 2.72 -2.15
C PRO A 104 -27.36 3.30 -1.76
N PRO A 105 -27.64 4.58 -2.09
CA PRO A 105 -26.75 5.54 -2.73
C PRO A 105 -25.87 6.32 -1.73
N ILE A 106 -24.65 6.66 -2.14
CA ILE A 106 -23.74 7.62 -1.48
C ILE A 106 -23.38 8.69 -2.51
N GLN A 107 -23.45 9.96 -2.15
CA GLN A 107 -23.16 11.04 -3.09
C GLN A 107 -21.64 11.26 -3.20
N PRO A 108 -21.11 11.51 -4.41
CA PRO A 108 -19.71 11.92 -4.55
C PRO A 108 -19.39 13.12 -3.64
N GLY A 109 -18.27 13.04 -2.91
CA GLY A 109 -17.85 14.04 -1.93
C GLY A 109 -18.40 13.87 -0.51
N GLU A 110 -19.43 13.03 -0.31
CA GLU A 110 -19.96 12.74 1.03
C GLU A 110 -18.90 12.09 1.91
N ILE A 111 -18.81 12.49 3.19
CA ILE A 111 -17.84 11.89 4.12
C ILE A 111 -18.27 10.47 4.48
N VAL A 112 -17.37 9.54 4.21
CA VAL A 112 -17.51 8.10 4.50
C VAL A 112 -16.24 7.59 5.17
N TYR A 113 -16.32 6.42 5.78
CA TYR A 113 -15.20 5.76 6.44
C TYR A 113 -14.77 4.52 5.66
N VAL A 114 -13.47 4.36 5.48
CA VAL A 114 -12.89 3.16 4.87
C VAL A 114 -13.02 1.98 5.83
N ARG A 115 -13.85 1.00 5.48
CA ARG A 115 -14.02 -0.23 6.27
C ARG A 115 -13.01 -1.29 5.90
N PHE A 116 -12.75 -1.43 4.61
CA PHE A 116 -11.71 -2.28 4.06
C PHE A 116 -10.96 -1.47 3.03
N ILE A 117 -9.64 -1.43 3.14
CA ILE A 117 -8.82 -0.69 2.19
C ILE A 117 -8.91 -1.35 0.80
N GLY A 118 -8.73 -0.53 -0.23
CA GLY A 118 -8.49 -1.00 -1.59
C GLY A 118 -7.00 -1.07 -1.88
N TYR A 119 -6.64 -1.55 -3.08
CA TYR A 119 -5.27 -1.49 -3.57
C TYR A 119 -5.20 -1.01 -5.01
N ARG A 120 -4.16 -0.24 -5.32
CA ARG A 120 -3.77 0.18 -6.66
C ARG A 120 -2.27 0.01 -6.87
N SER A 121 -1.80 0.07 -8.11
CA SER A 121 -0.38 0.22 -8.42
C SER A 121 -0.22 1.13 -9.64
N GLY A 122 0.23 2.36 -9.40
CA GLY A 122 0.10 3.44 -10.38
C GLY A 122 -1.38 3.69 -10.68
N ASP A 123 -1.75 3.66 -11.96
CA ASP A 123 -3.11 3.95 -12.42
C ASP A 123 -4.04 2.72 -12.39
N THR A 124 -3.51 1.52 -12.15
CA THR A 124 -4.31 0.30 -12.10
C THR A 124 -4.91 0.11 -10.72
N ILE A 125 -6.24 0.06 -10.63
CA ILE A 125 -6.98 -0.29 -9.42
C ILE A 125 -7.23 -1.81 -9.43
N TYR A 126 -6.70 -2.51 -8.44
CA TYR A 126 -6.95 -3.95 -8.25
C TYR A 126 -8.24 -4.19 -7.46
N ALA A 127 -8.50 -3.34 -6.47
CA ALA A 127 -9.75 -3.34 -5.72
C ALA A 127 -10.06 -1.94 -5.19
N PRO A 128 -11.29 -1.42 -5.37
CA PRO A 128 -11.71 -0.19 -4.71
C PRO A 128 -11.80 -0.40 -3.19
N ALA A 129 -11.58 0.67 -2.42
CA ALA A 129 -11.79 0.63 -0.98
C ALA A 129 -13.29 0.52 -0.67
N LYS A 130 -13.66 -0.34 0.28
CA LYS A 130 -15.05 -0.45 0.73
C LYS A 130 -15.32 0.56 1.82
N VAL A 131 -16.40 1.32 1.67
CA VAL A 131 -16.70 2.48 2.51
C VAL A 131 -18.14 2.46 3.03
N SER A 132 -18.31 3.03 4.23
CA SER A 132 -19.62 3.19 4.87
C SER A 132 -19.73 4.54 5.57
N ARG A 133 -20.95 5.03 5.76
CA ARG A 133 -21.24 6.19 6.61
C ARG A 133 -20.98 5.94 8.08
N GLN A 134 -20.87 4.67 8.48
CA GLN A 134 -20.79 4.26 9.87
C GLN A 134 -19.50 3.48 10.13
N LEU A 135 -18.85 3.82 11.23
CA LEU A 135 -17.77 3.04 11.81
C LEU A 135 -18.31 1.83 12.58
N PRO A 136 -17.54 0.74 12.70
CA PRO A 136 -17.94 -0.36 13.57
C PRO A 136 -17.89 0.10 15.05
N PRO A 137 -18.74 -0.46 15.94
CA PRO A 137 -18.86 0.02 17.32
C PRO A 137 -17.54 0.05 18.14
N ASN A 138 -16.60 -0.82 17.81
CA ASN A 138 -15.29 -0.88 18.44
C ASN A 138 -14.30 0.19 17.97
N ALA A 139 -14.53 0.83 16.81
CA ALA A 139 -13.65 1.89 16.29
C ALA A 139 -13.74 3.19 17.09
N LEU A 140 -14.88 3.44 17.74
CA LEU A 140 -15.13 4.64 18.54
C LEU A 140 -14.62 4.50 19.99
N ARG A 141 -14.11 3.32 20.36
CA ARG A 141 -13.52 3.09 21.68
C ARG A 141 -12.08 3.58 21.68
N SER A 142 -11.90 4.89 21.80
CA SER A 142 -10.62 5.46 22.19
C SER A 142 -10.29 5.00 23.61
N ASN A 143 -9.14 4.38 23.82
CA ASN A 143 -8.53 4.29 25.15
C ASN A 143 -8.18 5.69 25.65
#